data_AF-X1D844-F1
#
_entry.id   AF-X1D844-F1
#
_cell.length_a   1.000
_cell.length_b   1.000
_cell.length_c   1.000
_cell.angle_alpha   90.00
_cell.angle_beta   90.00
_cell.angle_gamma   90.00
#
_symmetry.space_group_name_H-M   'P 1'
#
loop_
_entity.id
_entity.type
_entity.pdbx_description
1 polymer ?
#
loop_
_entity_poly.entity_id
_entity_poly.type
_entity_poly.pdbx_seq_one_letter_code
_entity_poly.pdbx_strand_id
1 'polypeptide(L)' 'EIAEGLGDNHSLGAFRTVVDKISEQQIRIFLSIIKDTHLTGKIKKNRGAMFISLAKAYAGKNNINLNFR' A
#
# COMPACT_ATOMS: atom_id res chain seq x y z
N GLU A 1 8.89 4.27 9.42
CA GLU A 1 8.50 4.43 8.00
C GLU A 1 7.38 3.47 7.59
N ILE A 2 6.72 3.65 6.43
CA ILE A 2 5.65 2.74 5.92
C ILE A 2 6.12 1.28 5.87
N ALA A 3 7.37 1.04 5.48
CA ALA A 3 7.96 -0.30 5.43
C ALA A 3 7.98 -1.02 6.78
N GLU A 4 8.40 -0.33 7.84
CA GLU A 4 8.36 -0.87 9.21
C GLU A 4 6.93 -1.13 9.67
N GLY A 5 6.01 -0.20 9.39
CA GLY A 5 4.59 -0.35 9.75
C GLY A 5 3.90 -1.53 9.05
N LEU A 6 4.37 -1.88 7.84
CA LEU A 6 3.89 -3.03 7.08
C LEU A 6 4.72 -4.31 7.35
N GLY A 7 5.89 -4.20 8.00
CA GLY A 7 6.83 -5.30 8.19
C GLY A 7 7.42 -5.82 6.88
N ASP A 8 7.65 -4.93 5.91
CA ASP A 8 8.19 -5.27 4.58
C ASP A 8 9.27 -4.27 4.17
N ASN A 9 10.52 -4.67 4.35
CA ASN A 9 11.69 -3.88 3.94
C ASN A 9 12.16 -4.22 2.52
N HIS A 10 11.61 -5.26 1.89
CA HIS A 10 12.00 -5.67 0.54
C HIS A 10 11.33 -4.81 -0.53
N SER A 11 10.14 -4.28 -0.23
CA SER A 11 9.32 -3.50 -1.16
C SER A 11 9.54 -1.98 -1.08
N LEU A 12 10.62 -1.51 -0.43
CA LEU A 12 10.88 -0.08 -0.19
C LEU A 12 10.77 0.79 -1.45
N GLY A 13 11.34 0.34 -2.58
CA GLY A 13 11.28 1.08 -3.85
C GLY A 13 9.85 1.24 -4.39
N ALA A 14 9.03 0.20 -4.25
CA ALA A 14 7.63 0.24 -4.64
C ALA A 14 6.81 1.17 -3.73
N PHE A 15 7.07 1.14 -2.41
CA PHE A 15 6.41 2.03 -1.47
C PHE A 15 6.74 3.50 -1.72
N ARG A 16 8.00 3.84 -1.98
CA ARG A 16 8.43 5.20 -2.33
C ARG A 16 7.67 5.70 -3.55
N THR A 17 7.67 4.90 -4.62
CA THR A 17 6.97 5.28 -5.86
C THR A 17 5.47 5.49 -5.65
N VAL A 18 4.85 4.72 -4.75
CA VAL A 18 3.45 4.91 -4.38
C VAL A 18 3.24 6.24 -3.64
N VAL A 19 4.06 6.51 -2.61
CA VAL A 19 3.96 7.74 -1.81
C VAL A 19 4.23 9.00 -2.64
N ASP A 20 5.13 8.92 -3.62
CA ASP A 20 5.45 10.05 -4.51
C ASP A 20 4.29 10.43 -5.45
N LYS A 21 3.40 9.47 -5.74
CA LYS A 21 2.36 9.63 -6.78
C LYS A 21 0.94 9.65 -6.24
N ILE A 22 0.74 9.20 -5.01
CA ILE A 22 -0.56 9.14 -4.37
C ILE A 22 -0.55 10.06 -3.16
N SER A 23 -1.62 10.86 -3.02
CA SER A 23 -1.75 11.80 -1.91
C SER A 23 -1.62 11.12 -0.55
N GLU A 24 -0.99 11.82 0.39
CA GLU A 24 -0.77 11.31 1.74
C GLU A 24 -2.09 10.91 2.43
N GLN A 25 -3.19 11.62 2.14
CA GLN A 25 -4.52 11.27 2.64
C GLN A 25 -4.95 9.87 2.17
N GLN A 26 -4.74 9.55 0.90
CA GLN A 26 -5.10 8.24 0.35
C GLN A 26 -4.17 7.14 0.87
N ILE A 27 -2.89 7.45 1.09
CA ILE A 27 -1.96 6.53 1.77
C ILE A 27 -2.44 6.19 3.18
N ARG A 28 -2.88 7.20 3.98
CA ARG A 28 -3.42 6.97 5.32
C ARG A 28 -4.66 6.07 5.30
N ILE A 29 -5.53 6.22 4.30
CA ILE A 29 -6.70 5.34 4.10
C ILE A 29 -6.24 3.89 3.87
N PHE A 30 -5.24 3.65 3.01
CA PHE A 30 -4.73 2.30 2.78
C PHE A 30 -4.18 1.67 4.05
N LEU A 31 -3.41 2.43 4.83
CA LEU A 31 -2.86 1.94 6.10
C LEU A 31 -3.96 1.59 7.11
N SER A 32 -5.03 2.39 7.19
CA SER A 32 -6.19 2.08 8.04
C SER A 32 -6.86 0.76 7.63
N ILE A 33 -7.12 0.57 6.33
CA ILE A 33 -7.72 -0.66 5.81
C ILE A 33 -6.87 -1.89 6.14
N ILE A 34 -5.54 -1.78 5.99
CA ILE A 34 -4.61 -2.87 6.30
C ILE A 34 -4.61 -3.17 7.80
N LYS A 35 -4.61 -2.14 8.66
CA LYS A 35 -4.69 -2.30 10.12
C LYS A 35 -5.98 -3.00 10.53
N ASP A 36 -7.13 -2.58 10.02
CA ASP A 36 -8.42 -3.20 10.35
C ASP A 36 -8.51 -4.64 9.84
N THR A 37 -7.97 -4.90 8.65
CA THR A 37 -7.92 -6.26 8.08
C THR A 37 -6.99 -7.18 8.89
N HIS A 38 -5.91 -6.62 9.45
CA HIS A 38 -5.03 -7.35 10.36
C HIS A 38 -5.74 -7.72 11.67
N LEU A 39 -6.39 -6.75 12.30
CA LEU A 39 -7.10 -6.93 13.57
C LEU A 39 -8.25 -7.93 13.46
N THR A 40 -8.94 -7.98 12.30
CA THR A 40 -10.03 -8.92 12.07
C THR A 40 -9.58 -10.34 11.71
N GLY A 41 -8.27 -10.60 11.61
CA GLY A 41 -7.72 -11.91 11.26
C GLY A 41 -8.01 -12.36 9.82
N LYS A 42 -8.52 -11.46 8.96
CA LYS A 42 -8.91 -11.76 7.57
C LYS A 42 -7.73 -11.71 6.58
N ILE A 43 -6.50 -11.69 7.09
CA ILE A 43 -5.31 -11.55 6.25
C ILE A 43 -5.07 -12.82 5.43
N LYS A 44 -5.25 -12.71 4.10
CA LYS A 44 -4.83 -13.73 3.12
C LYS A 44 -3.44 -13.48 2.50
N LYS A 45 -2.89 -12.27 2.64
CA LYS A 45 -1.61 -11.83 2.06
C LYS A 45 -0.87 -10.94 3.05
N ASN A 46 0.47 -10.92 3.07
CA ASN A 46 1.21 -10.02 3.98
C ASN A 46 0.82 -8.53 3.78
N ARG A 47 1.04 -7.71 4.80
CA ARG A 47 0.60 -6.30 4.85
C ARG A 47 1.19 -5.46 3.71
N GLY A 48 2.46 -5.69 3.35
CA GLY A 48 3.14 -5.02 2.22
C GLY A 48 2.48 -5.31 0.87
N ALA A 49 2.20 -6.59 0.57
CA ALA A 49 1.52 -7.00 -0.64
C ALA A 49 0.09 -6.44 -0.73
N MET A 50 -0.59 -6.30 0.40
CA MET A 50 -1.91 -5.69 0.46
C MET A 50 -1.87 -4.19 0.17
N PHE A 51 -0.87 -3.47 0.70
CA PHE A 51 -0.62 -2.06 0.37
C PHE A 51 -0.42 -1.86 -1.14
N ILE A 52 0.45 -2.65 -1.77
CA ILE A 52 0.67 -2.58 -3.21
C ILE A 52 -0.60 -2.89 -4.00
N SER A 53 -1.40 -3.87 -3.55
CA SER A 53 -2.66 -4.22 -4.22
C SER A 53 -3.67 -3.05 -4.17
N LEU A 54 -3.81 -2.39 -3.02
CA LEU A 54 -4.66 -1.20 -2.87
C LEU A 54 -4.16 -0.05 -3.73
N ALA A 55 -2.85 0.20 -3.74
CA ALA A 55 -2.24 1.24 -4.56
C ALA A 55 -2.46 1.00 -6.06
N LYS A 56 -2.24 -0.22 -6.56
CA LYS A 56 -2.49 -0.59 -7.97
C LYS A 56 -3.95 -0.40 -8.35
N ALA A 57 -4.89 -0.83 -7.48
CA ALA A 57 -6.32 -0.67 -7.73
C ALA A 57 -6.74 0.80 -7.80
N TYR A 58 -6.22 1.63 -6.90
CA TYR A 58 -6.48 3.07 -6.91
C TYR A 58 -5.86 3.74 -8.15
N ALA A 59 -4.60 3.42 -8.46
CA ALA A 59 -3.90 3.98 -9.59
C ALA A 59 -4.57 3.66 -10.93
N GLY A 60 -5.04 2.42 -11.11
CA GLY A 60 -5.80 2.02 -12.29
C GLY A 60 -7.12 2.80 -12.47
N LYS A 61 -7.82 3.12 -11.37
CA LYS A 61 -9.05 3.93 -11.42
C LYS A 61 -8.80 5.41 -11.71
N ASN A 62 -7.63 5.93 -11.33
CA ASN A 62 -7.30 7.36 -11.44
C ASN A 62 -6.29 7.65 -12.57
N ASN A 63 -6.00 6.66 -13.41
CA ASN A 63 -5.02 6.74 -14.51
C ASN A 63 -3.63 7.22 -14.06
N ILE A 64 -3.19 6.78 -12.87
CA ILE A 64 -1.88 7.09 -12.30
C ILE A 64 -0.91 5.98 -12.71
N ASN A 65 0.20 6.34 -13.36
CA ASN A 65 1.24 5.37 -13.68
C ASN A 65 2.15 5.16 -12.46
N LEU A 66 2.14 3.98 -11.84
CA LEU A 66 3.01 3.67 -10.69
C LEU A 66 4.44 3.25 -11.08
N ASN A 67 4.83 3.20 -12.36
CA ASN A 67 6.19 2.89 -12.82
C ASN A 67 6.79 1.55 -12.34
N PHE A 68 6.01 0.62 -11.79
CA PHE A 68 6.48 -0.74 -11.47
C PHE A 68 5.38 -1.77 -11.77
N ARG A 69 5.81 -2.97 -12.21
CA ARG A 69 4.93 -4.03 -12.70
C ARG A 69 4.24 -4.83 -11.61
#